data_AF-A0A367K619-F1
#
_entry.id   AF-A0A367K619-F1
#
_cell.length_a   1.000
_cell.length_b   1.000
_cell.length_c   1.000
_cell.angle_alpha   90.00
_cell.angle_beta   90.00
_cell.angle_gamma   90.00
#
_symmetry.space_group_name_H-M   'P 1'
#
loop_
_entity.id
_entity.type
_entity.pdbx_description
1 polymer ?
#
loop_
_entity_poly.entity_id
_entity_poly.type
_entity_poly.pdbx_seq_one_letter_code
_entity_poly.pdbx_strand_id
1 'polypeptide(L)'
;MVSTNYLLSLLVLAPLLVQAQPTNAGNAVLDKRASVECYGSGHWGYISDVMRACQKASSDFSNQIVGKDYPVQITYGPYNTGSGRRAVVDIRVENSRGKLYERVHSNDITYACNEIVQQCHGKNQDTRGGSSVQGVFKIYVDVNACNC
;
A
#
# COMPACT_ATOMS: atom_id res chain seq x y z
N MET A 1 -83.67 -15.66 2.17
CA MET A 1 -83.50 -15.02 3.50
C MET A 1 -82.16 -15.53 4.02
N VAL A 2 -81.06 -14.78 3.86
CA VAL A 2 -80.50 -13.79 4.82
C VAL A 2 -80.41 -14.46 6.20
N SER A 3 -79.30 -14.67 6.90
CA SER A 3 -77.91 -14.16 6.97
C SER A 3 -77.18 -15.18 7.89
N THR A 4 -75.87 -15.29 8.12
CA THR A 4 -74.90 -14.28 8.55
C THR A 4 -73.52 -14.96 8.62
N ASN A 5 -72.54 -14.35 7.94
CA ASN A 5 -71.24 -13.93 8.47
C ASN A 5 -70.25 -14.95 9.02
N TYR A 6 -69.42 -15.46 8.10
CA TYR A 6 -67.99 -15.65 8.30
C TYR A 6 -67.29 -14.28 8.41
N LEU A 7 -66.49 -14.05 9.45
CA LEU A 7 -65.41 -13.06 9.41
C LEU A 7 -64.23 -13.57 10.27
N LEU A 8 -63.33 -14.29 9.60
CA LEU A 8 -61.95 -14.51 10.01
C LEU A 8 -61.22 -13.16 9.94
N SER A 9 -60.83 -12.61 11.09
CA SER A 9 -59.95 -11.44 11.15
C SER A 9 -58.52 -11.86 10.86
N LEU A 10 -58.13 -11.83 9.57
CA LEU A 10 -56.74 -11.87 9.13
C LEU A 10 -56.08 -10.52 9.46
N LEU A 11 -55.16 -10.55 10.42
CA LEU A 11 -54.26 -9.45 10.72
C LEU A 11 -53.34 -9.17 9.52
N VAL A 12 -53.75 -8.16 8.75
CA VAL A 12 -52.98 -7.17 7.99
C VAL A 12 -51.51 -7.51 7.74
N LEU A 13 -51.24 -7.92 6.49
CA LEU A 13 -49.96 -7.70 5.83
C LEU A 13 -49.67 -6.19 5.75
N ALA A 14 -48.63 -5.74 6.43
CA ALA A 14 -47.91 -4.53 6.05
C ALA A 14 -46.53 -4.96 5.53
N PRO A 15 -46.25 -4.91 4.22
CA PRO A 15 -44.88 -5.01 3.76
C PRO A 15 -44.15 -3.74 4.21
N LEU A 16 -43.24 -3.90 5.17
CA LEU A 16 -42.18 -2.94 5.46
C LEU A 16 -41.37 -2.75 4.16
N LEU A 17 -41.80 -1.84 3.32
CA LEU A 17 -40.98 -1.22 2.29
C LEU A 17 -39.96 -0.34 3.01
N VAL A 18 -38.97 -0.98 3.64
CA VAL A 18 -37.69 -0.35 3.90
C VAL A 18 -37.09 -0.13 2.52
N GLN A 19 -37.36 1.05 1.97
CA GLN A 19 -36.70 1.57 0.79
C GLN A 19 -35.21 1.62 1.15
N ALA A 20 -34.48 0.57 0.76
CA ALA A 20 -33.03 0.56 0.82
C ALA A 20 -32.58 1.75 -0.02
N GLN A 21 -32.17 2.82 0.64
CA GLN A 21 -31.47 3.90 -0.01
C GLN A 21 -30.31 3.26 -0.78
N PRO A 22 -30.14 3.56 -2.08
CA PRO A 22 -28.93 3.16 -2.76
C PRO A 22 -27.79 3.82 -2.00
N THR A 23 -27.05 3.03 -1.22
CA THR A 23 -25.76 3.46 -0.72
C THR A 23 -24.99 3.88 -1.95
N ASN A 24 -24.62 5.16 -2.01
CA ASN A 24 -23.75 5.69 -3.04
C ASN A 24 -22.50 4.80 -3.09
N ALA A 25 -22.47 3.84 -4.02
CA ALA A 25 -21.26 3.14 -4.45
C ALA A 25 -20.39 4.08 -5.32
N GLY A 26 -20.44 5.38 -5.02
CA GLY A 26 -19.58 6.40 -5.57
C GLY A 26 -18.34 6.45 -4.71
N ASN A 27 -17.22 6.04 -5.30
CA ASN A 27 -15.92 5.82 -4.65
C ASN A 27 -15.90 4.50 -3.87
N ALA A 28 -15.95 3.39 -4.60
CA ALA A 28 -15.13 2.27 -4.21
C ALA A 28 -13.72 2.83 -3.95
N VAL A 29 -13.38 2.96 -2.67
CA VAL A 29 -12.01 2.87 -2.20
C VAL A 29 -11.45 1.72 -3.00
N LEU A 30 -10.61 2.02 -4.00
CA LEU A 30 -9.87 0.98 -4.69
C LEU A 30 -9.08 0.30 -3.59
N ASP A 31 -9.60 -0.88 -3.27
CA ASP A 31 -9.49 -1.57 -2.00
C ASP A 31 -8.01 -1.61 -1.59
N LYS A 32 -7.60 -0.76 -0.63
CA LYS A 32 -6.29 -0.84 0.02
C LYS A 32 -6.29 -2.08 0.92
N ARG A 33 -6.49 -3.26 0.32
CA ARG A 33 -6.30 -4.55 0.96
C ARG A 33 -4.84 -4.67 1.30
N ALA A 34 -4.54 -4.98 2.56
CA ALA A 34 -3.23 -5.25 3.15
C ALA A 34 -2.10 -5.21 2.11
N SER A 35 -1.62 -3.99 1.82
CA SER A 35 -0.75 -3.74 0.68
C SER A 35 0.72 -3.87 1.03
N VAL A 36 1.03 -4.21 2.28
CA VAL A 36 2.37 -4.14 2.85
C VAL A 36 2.87 -5.53 3.18
N GLU A 37 4.06 -5.83 2.68
CA GLU A 37 4.75 -7.10 2.92
C GLU A 37 6.12 -6.81 3.50
N CYS A 38 6.40 -7.26 4.72
CA CYS A 38 7.70 -7.10 5.36
C CYS A 38 8.64 -8.25 5.00
N TYR A 39 9.92 -7.93 4.76
CA TYR A 39 10.89 -8.97 4.44
C TYR A 39 11.28 -9.80 5.68
N GLY A 40 11.11 -11.12 5.57
CA GLY A 40 11.43 -12.09 6.63
C GLY A 40 12.93 -12.39 6.78
N SER A 41 13.74 -12.05 5.78
CA SER A 41 15.19 -12.20 5.73
C SER A 41 15.83 -10.97 5.08
N GLY A 42 17.16 -10.84 5.14
CA GLY A 42 17.89 -9.68 4.60
C GLY A 42 18.67 -8.90 5.66
N HIS A 43 19.26 -7.78 5.26
CA HIS A 43 20.06 -6.94 6.14
C HIS A 43 19.20 -5.93 6.89
N TRP A 44 19.59 -5.64 8.12
CA TRP A 44 18.97 -4.58 8.92
C TRP A 44 19.72 -3.26 8.69
N GLY A 45 18.96 -2.21 8.43
CA GLY A 45 19.43 -0.83 8.39
C GLY A 45 18.60 0.04 9.30
N TYR A 46 19.12 1.19 9.71
CA TYR A 46 18.36 2.12 10.53
C TYR A 46 17.19 2.71 9.74
N ILE A 47 16.04 2.85 10.40
CA ILE A 47 14.87 3.50 9.80
C ILE A 47 15.20 4.93 9.35
N SER A 48 16.06 5.64 10.08
CA SER A 48 16.50 6.99 9.70
C SER A 48 17.24 7.02 8.36
N ASP A 49 18.05 6.00 8.06
CA ASP A 49 18.75 5.87 6.77
C ASP A 49 17.81 5.53 5.64
N VAL A 50 16.88 4.60 5.89
CA VAL A 50 15.81 4.25 4.95
C VAL A 50 14.95 5.47 4.64
N MET A 51 14.58 6.26 5.64
CA MET A 51 13.81 7.49 5.44
C MET A 51 14.60 8.56 4.67
N ARG A 52 15.92 8.67 4.86
CA ARG A 52 16.77 9.53 4.04
C ARG A 52 16.82 9.09 2.58
N ALA A 53 16.94 7.78 2.32
CA ALA A 53 16.85 7.21 0.98
C ALA A 53 15.48 7.52 0.35
N CYS A 54 14.41 7.30 1.08
CA CYS A 54 13.03 7.57 0.65
C CYS A 54 12.76 9.04 0.34
N GLN A 55 13.34 9.98 1.09
CA GLN A 55 13.21 11.40 0.80
C GLN A 55 13.89 11.76 -0.53
N LYS A 56 15.05 11.17 -0.82
CA LYS A 56 15.71 11.39 -2.11
C LYS A 56 14.93 10.70 -3.25
N ALA A 57 14.45 9.50 -3.00
CA ALA A 57 13.66 8.73 -3.96
C ALA A 57 12.35 9.40 -4.35
N SER A 58 11.65 10.08 -3.43
CA SER A 58 10.42 10.79 -3.78
C SER A 58 10.67 11.89 -4.82
N SER A 59 11.86 12.49 -4.84
CA SER A 59 12.28 13.42 -5.88
C SER A 59 12.73 12.68 -7.16
N ASP A 60 13.61 11.69 -7.03
CA ASP A 60 14.23 11.01 -8.18
C ASP A 60 13.22 10.23 -9.03
N PHE A 61 12.19 9.63 -8.41
CA PHE A 61 11.10 8.94 -9.12
C PHE A 61 9.99 9.88 -9.59
N SER A 62 9.99 11.15 -9.16
CA SER A 62 8.90 12.07 -9.49
C SER A 62 8.82 12.30 -10.99
N ASN A 63 7.63 12.11 -11.56
CA ASN A 63 7.35 12.16 -13.00
C ASN A 63 8.02 11.08 -13.85
N GLN A 64 8.67 10.09 -13.23
CA GLN A 64 9.26 8.98 -13.95
C GLN A 64 8.17 8.06 -14.52
N ILE A 65 8.39 7.60 -15.75
CA ILE A 65 7.49 6.66 -16.42
C ILE A 65 7.96 5.24 -16.13
N VAL A 66 7.07 4.41 -15.60
CA VAL A 66 7.33 2.99 -15.28
C VAL A 66 6.42 2.10 -16.13
N GLY A 67 7.04 1.17 -16.85
CA GLY A 67 6.33 0.20 -17.68
C GLY A 67 5.95 -1.06 -16.91
N LYS A 68 4.94 -1.82 -17.38
CA LYS A 68 4.56 -3.10 -16.76
C LYS A 68 5.70 -4.11 -16.69
N ASP A 69 6.52 -4.17 -17.74
CA ASP A 69 7.64 -5.10 -17.86
C ASP A 69 9.00 -4.42 -17.62
N TYR A 70 8.99 -3.15 -17.20
CA TYR A 70 10.18 -2.31 -17.05
C TYR A 70 10.20 -1.65 -15.69
N PRO A 71 10.54 -2.42 -14.63
CA PRO A 71 10.65 -1.86 -13.30
C PRO A 71 11.83 -0.90 -13.24
N VAL A 72 11.69 0.15 -12.45
CA VAL A 72 12.77 1.10 -12.20
C VAL A 72 13.29 0.90 -10.79
N GLN A 73 14.60 0.77 -10.65
CA GLN A 73 15.26 0.69 -9.35
C GLN A 73 16.34 1.76 -9.24
N ILE A 74 16.43 2.39 -8.07
CA ILE A 74 17.50 3.32 -7.72
C ILE A 74 18.05 2.92 -6.35
N THR A 75 19.38 2.89 -6.24
CA THR A 75 20.10 2.55 -5.02
C THR A 75 20.59 3.82 -4.32
N TYR A 76 20.40 3.88 -3.01
CA TYR A 76 20.80 5.00 -2.15
C TYR A 76 21.78 4.56 -1.07
N GLY A 77 22.65 5.49 -0.65
CA GLY A 77 23.68 5.25 0.36
C GLY A 77 25.10 5.29 -0.23
N PRO A 78 26.07 4.61 0.40
CA PRO A 78 25.95 3.76 1.58
C PRO A 78 25.70 4.53 2.90
N TYR A 79 24.97 3.90 3.81
CA TYR A 79 24.65 4.36 5.16
C TYR A 79 25.34 3.50 6.23
N ASN A 80 25.56 4.07 7.42
CA ASN A 80 26.19 3.37 8.53
C ASN A 80 25.15 2.63 9.37
N THR A 81 25.36 1.34 9.63
CA THR A 81 24.52 0.56 10.55
C THR A 81 25.12 0.54 11.96
N GLY A 82 24.30 0.19 12.96
CA GLY A 82 24.74 0.07 14.35
C GLY A 82 25.80 -1.00 14.60
N SER A 83 25.96 -1.92 13.65
CA SER A 83 26.97 -2.98 13.69
C SER A 83 28.34 -2.55 13.14
N GLY A 84 28.49 -1.29 12.70
CA GLY A 84 29.68 -0.81 12.01
C GLY A 84 29.77 -1.22 10.54
N ARG A 85 28.80 -1.99 10.03
CA ARG A 85 28.67 -2.37 8.62
C ARG A 85 27.99 -1.26 7.83
N ARG A 86 28.27 -1.21 6.52
CA ARG A 86 27.59 -0.29 5.59
C ARG A 86 26.39 -0.98 4.93
N ALA A 87 25.32 -0.24 4.72
CA ALA A 87 24.14 -0.69 4.02
C ALA A 87 23.77 0.25 2.88
N VAL A 88 23.16 -0.29 1.84
CA VAL A 88 22.50 0.49 0.78
C VAL A 88 21.01 0.21 0.81
N VAL A 89 20.22 1.15 0.32
CA VAL A 89 18.77 1.04 0.24
C VAL A 89 18.39 1.04 -1.22
N ASP A 90 17.88 -0.08 -1.71
CA ASP A 90 17.34 -0.22 -3.05
C ASP A 90 15.85 0.09 -3.03
N ILE A 91 15.43 1.08 -3.82
CA ILE A 91 14.01 1.39 -3.99
C ILE A 91 13.62 1.04 -5.41
N ARG A 92 12.67 0.12 -5.56
CA ARG A 92 12.17 -0.34 -6.86
C ARG A 92 10.68 -0.05 -7.00
N VAL A 93 10.27 0.39 -8.18
CA VAL A 93 8.88 0.66 -8.53
C VAL A 93 8.47 -0.24 -9.69
N GLU A 94 7.39 -0.98 -9.49
CA GLU A 94 6.80 -1.88 -10.48
C GLU A 94 5.37 -1.43 -10.81
N ASN A 95 5.04 -1.25 -12.09
CA ASN A 95 3.66 -1.00 -12.52
C ASN A 95 2.92 -2.34 -12.62
N SER A 96 2.22 -2.72 -11.55
CA SER A 96 1.57 -4.04 -11.45
C SER A 96 0.12 -4.06 -11.94
N ARG A 97 -0.57 -2.91 -11.95
CA ARG A 97 -2.02 -2.83 -12.17
C ARG A 97 -2.47 -1.78 -13.18
N GLY A 98 -1.58 -0.89 -13.62
CA GLY A 98 -1.94 0.25 -14.45
C GLY A 98 -2.01 -0.07 -15.94
N LYS A 99 -1.89 0.97 -16.77
CA LYS A 99 -1.68 0.86 -18.23
C LYS A 99 -0.28 0.34 -18.53
N LEU A 100 0.06 0.21 -19.82
CA LEU A 100 1.39 -0.21 -20.25
C LEU A 100 2.50 0.67 -19.66
N TYR A 101 2.24 1.97 -19.53
CA TYR A 101 3.11 2.97 -18.93
C TYR A 101 2.31 3.84 -17.97
N GLU A 102 2.85 4.09 -16.78
CA GLU A 102 2.25 4.96 -15.77
C GLU A 102 3.31 5.90 -15.20
N ARG A 103 2.87 7.07 -14.74
CA ARG A 103 3.75 8.09 -14.15
C ARG A 103 3.73 8.00 -12.63
N VAL A 104 4.91 7.90 -12.03
CA VAL A 104 5.09 7.90 -10.57
C VAL A 104 5.02 9.33 -10.05
N HIS A 105 4.32 9.51 -8.94
CA HIS A 105 4.30 10.77 -8.19
C HIS A 105 5.14 10.63 -6.93
N SER A 106 5.72 11.75 -6.47
CA SER A 106 6.50 11.78 -5.23
C SER A 106 5.74 11.20 -4.03
N ASN A 107 4.44 11.47 -3.95
CA ASN A 107 3.57 10.96 -2.89
C ASN A 107 3.43 9.44 -2.89
N ASP A 108 3.51 8.77 -4.05
CA ASP A 108 3.47 7.31 -4.13
C ASP A 108 4.67 6.72 -3.36
N ILE A 109 5.85 7.28 -3.57
CA ILE A 109 7.08 6.86 -2.87
C ILE A 109 7.02 7.21 -1.39
N THR A 110 6.62 8.45 -1.05
CA THR A 110 6.54 8.90 0.34
C THR A 110 5.56 8.05 1.15
N TYR A 111 4.39 7.73 0.61
CA TYR A 111 3.40 6.91 1.30
C TYR A 111 3.85 5.46 1.43
N ALA A 112 4.40 4.86 0.38
CA ALA A 112 4.96 3.51 0.46
C ALA A 112 6.06 3.40 1.52
N CYS A 113 7.02 4.33 1.50
CA CYS A 113 8.12 4.34 2.46
C CYS A 113 7.65 4.48 3.90
N ASN A 114 6.80 5.48 4.19
CA ASN A 114 6.26 5.69 5.53
C ASN A 114 5.50 4.46 6.04
N GLU A 115 4.72 3.84 5.16
CA GLU A 115 3.96 2.66 5.50
C GLU A 115 4.86 1.45 5.80
N ILE A 116 5.89 1.23 4.98
CA ILE A 116 6.88 0.15 5.18
C ILE A 116 7.64 0.35 6.48
N VAL A 117 8.17 1.55 6.78
CA VAL A 117 8.91 1.74 8.05
C VAL A 117 8.01 1.64 9.28
N GLN A 118 6.72 1.99 9.17
CA GLN A 118 5.77 1.85 10.27
C GLN A 118 5.39 0.39 10.53
N GLN A 119 5.22 -0.43 9.49
CA GLN A 119 4.76 -1.82 9.65
C GLN A 119 5.89 -2.84 9.70
N CYS A 120 7.04 -2.54 9.11
CA CYS A 120 8.19 -3.43 8.97
C CYS A 120 9.39 -3.00 9.82
N HIS A 121 9.13 -2.36 10.98
CA HIS A 121 10.18 -2.05 11.94
C HIS A 121 10.53 -3.27 12.80
N GLY A 122 11.83 -3.43 13.06
CA GLY A 122 12.35 -4.30 14.10
C GLY A 122 12.33 -3.60 15.46
N LYS A 123 12.80 -4.32 16.48
CA LYS A 123 12.77 -3.84 17.87
C LYS A 123 13.77 -2.69 18.12
N ASN A 124 14.71 -2.44 17.22
CA ASN A 124 15.85 -1.52 17.45
C ASN A 124 15.83 -0.30 16.52
N GLN A 125 14.64 0.20 16.16
CA GLN A 125 14.48 1.27 15.16
C GLN A 125 15.16 0.94 13.82
N ASP A 126 15.22 -0.34 13.51
CA ASP A 126 15.79 -0.92 12.31
C ASP A 126 14.67 -1.43 11.40
N THR A 127 14.96 -1.58 10.12
CA THR A 127 14.07 -2.24 9.17
C THR A 127 14.90 -3.02 8.16
N ARG A 128 14.35 -4.13 7.68
CA ARG A 128 14.84 -4.82 6.48
C ARG A 128 14.21 -4.25 5.20
N GLY A 129 13.24 -3.35 5.37
CA GLY A 129 12.36 -2.93 4.31
C GLY A 129 11.21 -3.91 4.08
N GLY A 130 10.65 -3.83 2.89
CA GLY A 130 9.44 -4.54 2.50
C GLY A 130 8.91 -4.00 1.18
N SER A 131 7.63 -4.23 0.92
CA SER A 131 6.93 -3.61 -0.21
C SER A 131 5.61 -3.02 0.22
N SER A 132 5.13 -2.04 -0.53
CA SER A 132 3.82 -1.41 -0.36
C SER A 132 3.20 -1.11 -1.73
N VAL A 133 1.89 -1.37 -1.88
CA VAL A 133 1.13 -1.01 -3.09
C VAL A 133 0.52 0.39 -2.94
N GLN A 134 0.84 1.29 -3.86
CA GLN A 134 0.31 2.66 -3.94
C GLN A 134 -0.34 2.86 -5.32
N GLY A 135 -1.68 2.88 -5.34
CA GLY A 135 -2.45 2.92 -6.58
C GLY A 135 -2.14 1.73 -7.49
N VAL A 136 -1.48 2.00 -8.62
CA VAL A 136 -1.09 1.00 -9.62
C VAL A 136 0.32 0.44 -9.43
N PHE A 137 1.11 1.06 -8.55
CA PHE A 137 2.51 0.72 -8.34
C PHE A 137 2.66 -0.22 -7.14
N LYS A 138 3.49 -1.25 -7.29
CA LYS A 138 4.08 -1.97 -6.15
C LYS A 138 5.49 -1.42 -5.95
N ILE A 139 5.73 -0.83 -4.79
CA ILE A 139 6.97 -0.15 -4.43
C ILE A 139 7.69 -1.00 -3.41
N TYR A 140 8.95 -1.30 -3.66
CA TYR A 140 9.82 -2.12 -2.82
C TYR A 140 10.89 -1.23 -2.23
N VAL A 141 11.19 -1.44 -0.95
CA VAL A 141 12.31 -0.84 -0.23
C VAL A 141 13.10 -2.00 0.32
N ASP A 142 14.32 -2.20 -0.14
CA ASP A 142 15.19 -3.30 0.28
C ASP A 142 16.48 -2.76 0.90
N VAL A 143 16.84 -3.28 2.07
CA VAL A 143 18.07 -2.92 2.75
C VAL A 143 19.09 -4.02 2.51
N ASN A 144 20.14 -3.68 1.79
CA ASN A 144 21.20 -4.59 1.38
C ASN A 144 22.53 -4.22 2.05
N ALA A 145 23.38 -5.21 2.32
CA ALA A 145 24.75 -4.92 2.73
C ALA A 145 25.49 -4.26 1.57
N CYS A 146 26.25 -3.22 1.88
CA CYS A 146 27.23 -2.73 0.93
C CYS A 146 28.45 -3.66 0.98
N ASN A 147 28.90 -4.19 -0.16
CA ASN A 147 30.26 -4.73 -0.29
C ASN A 147 31.29 -3.59 -0.47
N CYS A 148 31.07 -2.51 0.28
CA CYS A 148 31.90 -1.32 0.42
C CYS A 148 32.11 -1.05 1.92
#